data_AF-U4QLH0-F1
#
_entry.id   AF-U4QLH0-F1
#
_cell.length_a   1.000
_cell.length_b   1.000
_cell.length_c   1.000
_cell.angle_alpha   90.00
_cell.angle_beta   90.00
_cell.angle_gamma   90.00
#
_symmetry.space_group_name_H-M   'P 1'
#
loop_
_entity.id
_entity.type
_entity.pdbx_description
1 polymer ?
#
loop_
_entity_poly.entity_id
_entity_poly.type
_entity_poly.pdbx_seq_one_letter_code
_entity_poly.pdbx_strand_id
1 'polypeptide(L)' 'MPCTTILAGKKATADGSTLIARNEDYGHAFNPKRFIVVTPDKQPKDYQSVTSKCKVDLPGNPMRYTAVPELESDHGMVG' A
#
# COMPACT_ATOMS: atom_id res chain seq x y z
N MET A 1 -11.20 8.99 6.99
CA MET A 1 -11.13 10.13 6.04
C MET A 1 -11.75 9.75 4.73
N PRO A 2 -12.17 10.73 3.91
CA PRO A 2 -12.43 10.45 2.51
C PRO A 2 -11.14 10.01 1.80
N CYS A 3 -11.29 9.31 0.68
CA CYS A 3 -10.23 9.10 -0.30
C CYS A 3 -10.89 9.31 -1.65
N THR A 4 -10.12 9.75 -2.65
CA THR A 4 -10.62 9.90 -4.03
C THR A 4 -9.86 8.99 -4.96
N THR A 5 -10.56 8.20 -5.77
CA THR A 5 -9.95 7.24 -6.71
C THR A 5 -10.29 7.61 -8.15
N ILE A 6 -9.31 7.52 -9.04
CA ILE A 6 -9.47 7.65 -10.49
C ILE A 6 -9.08 6.32 -11.14
N LEU A 7 -9.96 5.83 -12.01
CA LEU A 7 -9.73 4.63 -12.82
C LEU A 7 -9.88 5.00 -14.30
N ALA A 8 -8.87 4.71 -15.10
CA ALA A 8 -8.94 4.86 -16.56
C ALA A 8 -8.45 3.59 -17.24
N GLY A 9 -9.35 2.94 -17.98
CA GLY A 9 -9.01 1.75 -18.75
C GLY A 9 -8.18 2.09 -19.98
N LYS A 10 -7.41 1.11 -20.49
CA LYS A 10 -6.55 1.26 -21.68
C LYS A 10 -7.18 1.82 -22.96
N LYS A 11 -8.51 1.85 -23.07
CA LYS A 11 -9.22 2.43 -24.22
C LYS A 11 -9.66 3.88 -23.98
N ALA A 12 -9.51 4.37 -22.75
CA ALA A 12 -9.91 5.71 -22.32
C ALA A 12 -8.70 6.65 -22.12
N THR A 13 -7.50 6.09 -21.95
CA THR A 13 -6.25 6.85 -21.80
C THR A 13 -5.66 7.20 -23.16
N ALA A 14 -4.94 8.33 -23.23
CA ALA A 14 -4.38 8.84 -24.48
C ALA A 14 -3.27 7.95 -25.08
N ASP A 15 -2.53 7.24 -24.22
CA ASP A 15 -1.38 6.42 -24.58
C ASP A 15 -1.65 4.90 -24.56
N GLY A 16 -2.89 4.50 -24.23
CA GLY A 16 -3.26 3.10 -24.10
C GLY A 16 -2.82 2.43 -22.79
N SER A 17 -2.24 3.16 -21.84
CA SER A 17 -1.91 2.63 -20.50
C SER A 17 -3.17 2.38 -19.66
N THR A 18 -3.10 1.54 -18.63
CA THR A 18 -4.16 1.43 -17.63
C THR A 18 -3.75 2.22 -16.40
N LEU A 19 -4.61 3.13 -15.93
CA LEU A 19 -4.32 4.00 -14.79
C LEU A 19 -5.24 3.67 -13.61
N ILE A 20 -4.62 3.48 -12.45
CA ILE A 20 -5.27 3.38 -11.15
C ILE A 20 -4.54 4.37 -10.26
N ALA A 21 -5.24 5.41 -9.81
CA ALA A 21 -4.68 6.46 -8.97
C ALA A 21 -5.60 6.76 -7.79
N ARG A 22 -5.01 7.15 -6.65
CA ARG A 22 -5.77 7.47 -5.44
C ARG A 22 -5.07 8.54 -4.61
N ASN A 23 -5.84 9.51 -4.15
CA ASN A 23 -5.44 10.34 -3.01
C ASN A 23 -5.80 9.57 -1.74
N GLU A 24 -4.79 9.28 -0.92
CA GLU A 24 -4.98 8.72 0.41
C GLU A 24 -4.93 9.86 1.41
N ASP A 25 -6.11 10.35 1.80
CA ASP A 25 -6.22 11.48 2.72
C ASP A 25 -6.12 10.99 4.17
N TYR A 26 -5.47 11.78 5.03
CA TYR A 26 -5.31 11.50 6.45
C TYR A 26 -6.11 12.47 7.35
N GLY A 27 -6.38 12.07 8.59
CA GLY A 27 -7.33 12.75 9.49
C GLY A 27 -6.75 13.97 10.14
N HIS A 28 -5.42 13.96 10.17
CA HIS A 28 -4.58 15.09 10.50
C HIS A 28 -3.94 15.63 9.22
N ALA A 29 -3.52 16.89 9.27
CA ALA A 29 -2.89 17.56 8.14
C ALA A 29 -1.55 16.94 7.72
N PHE A 30 -0.91 16.16 8.60
CA PHE A 30 0.40 15.58 8.36
C PHE A 30 0.40 14.08 8.65
N ASN A 31 0.80 13.30 7.66
CA ASN A 31 1.10 11.87 7.77
C ASN A 31 2.27 11.57 6.82
N PRO A 32 3.52 11.58 7.32
CA PRO A 32 4.68 11.44 6.47
C PRO A 32 4.70 10.05 5.82
N LYS A 33 4.91 10.02 4.50
CA LYS A 33 4.96 8.79 3.72
C LYS A 33 6.38 8.54 3.22
N ARG A 34 6.71 7.27 3.00
CA ARG A 34 7.97 6.84 2.38
C ARG A 34 7.68 6.01 1.14
N PHE A 35 8.52 6.11 0.12
CA PHE A 35 8.46 5.21 -1.04
C PHE A 35 9.52 4.13 -0.90
N ILE A 36 9.09 2.87 -0.84
CA ILE A 36 9.99 1.73 -0.59
C ILE A 36 9.81 0.63 -1.63
N VAL A 37 10.85 -0.19 -1.74
CA VAL A 37 10.81 -1.49 -2.42
C VAL A 37 10.87 -2.58 -1.35
N VAL A 38 9.87 -3.45 -1.33
CA VAL A 38 9.85 -4.66 -0.49
C VAL A 38 10.39 -5.81 -1.34
N THR A 39 11.56 -6.31 -0.97
CA THR A 39 12.17 -7.49 -1.59
C THR A 39 11.62 -8.77 -0.95
N PRO A 40 11.63 -9.92 -1.66
CA PRO A 40 11.05 -11.17 -1.14
C PRO A 40 11.57 -11.60 0.24
N ASP A 41 12.84 -11.34 0.55
CA ASP A 41 13.48 -11.61 1.84
C ASP A 41 12.97 -10.73 3.00
N LYS A 42 12.33 -9.59 2.67
CA LYS A 42 11.73 -8.67 3.64
C LYS A 42 10.23 -8.89 3.86
N GLN A 43 9.60 -9.76 3.08
CA GLN A 43 8.18 -10.08 3.25
C GLN A 43 8.00 -11.08 4.41
N PRO A 44 7.17 -10.78 5.42
CA PRO A 44 6.89 -11.74 6.48
C PRO A 44 6.12 -12.95 5.94
N LYS A 45 6.41 -14.14 6.47
CA LYS A 45 5.61 -15.34 6.22
C LYS A 45 4.44 -15.44 7.20
N ASP A 46 4.71 -15.15 8.48
CA ASP A 46 3.68 -15.11 9.51
C ASP A 46 3.31 -13.65 9.77
N TYR A 47 2.30 -13.14 9.08
CA TYR A 47 1.89 -11.74 9.20
C TYR A 47 0.95 -11.56 10.39
N GLN A 48 1.19 -10.52 11.18
CA GLN A 48 0.25 -10.04 12.20
C GLN A 48 -0.07 -8.56 11.97
N SER A 49 -1.36 -8.23 11.89
CA SER A 49 -1.79 -6.83 11.78
C SER A 49 -1.50 -6.05 13.06
N VAL A 50 -1.08 -4.78 12.92
CA VAL A 50 -0.78 -3.93 14.07
C VAL A 50 -2.04 -3.58 14.86
N THR A 51 -3.11 -3.16 14.19
CA THR A 51 -4.35 -2.70 14.85
C THR A 51 -5.19 -3.85 15.40
N SER A 52 -5.60 -4.80 14.55
CA SER A 52 -6.54 -5.86 14.94
C SER A 52 -5.88 -7.10 15.54
N LYS A 53 -4.55 -7.20 15.51
CA LYS A 53 -3.78 -8.38 15.95
C LYS A 53 -4.11 -9.68 15.20
N CYS A 54 -4.85 -9.57 14.09
CA CYS A 54 -5.18 -10.69 13.20
C CYS A 54 -3.89 -11.32 12.66
N LYS A 55 -3.83 -12.65 12.65
CA LYS A 55 -2.69 -13.43 12.15
C LYS A 55 -3.05 -14.13 10.85
N VAL A 56 -2.14 -14.08 9.87
CA VAL A 56 -2.31 -14.67 8.55
C VAL A 56 -0.99 -15.30 8.11
N ASP A 57 -1.03 -16.58 7.76
CA ASP A 57 0.11 -17.26 7.15
C ASP A 57 0.12 -16.95 5.64
N LEU A 58 1.23 -16.37 5.17
CA LEU A 58 1.43 -15.95 3.79
C LEU A 58 2.22 -17.01 2.99
N PRO A 59 1.99 -17.10 1.66
CA PRO A 59 2.72 -18.02 0.81
C PRO A 59 4.24 -17.83 0.85
N GLY A 60 4.98 -18.93 0.68
CA GLY A 60 6.45 -18.93 0.72
C GLY A 60 7.15 -18.38 -0.53
N ASN A 61 6.41 -17.88 -1.52
CA ASN A 61 6.92 -17.39 -2.81
C ASN A 61 6.53 -15.92 -3.10
N PRO A 62 6.86 -14.96 -2.21
CA PRO A 62 6.49 -13.56 -2.42
C PRO A 62 7.27 -12.91 -3.57
N MET A 63 6.59 -12.02 -4.30
CA MET A 63 7.20 -11.20 -5.34
C MET A 63 7.68 -9.86 -4.78
N ARG A 64 8.67 -9.25 -5.44
CA ARG A 64 9.09 -7.88 -5.14
C ARG A 64 7.98 -6.89 -5.51
N TYR A 65 7.73 -5.89 -4.67
CA TYR A 65 6.75 -4.83 -4.95
C TYR A 65 7.19 -3.46 -4.39
N THR A 66 6.60 -2.39 -4.92
CA THR A 66 6.74 -1.04 -4.37
C THR A 66 5.58 -0.73 -3.42
N ALA A 67 5.84 0.03 -2.37
CA ALA A 67 4.81 0.48 -1.42
C ALA A 67 5.03 1.93 -0.99
N VAL A 68 3.95 2.58 -0.55
CA VAL A 68 3.98 3.94 0.02
C VAL A 68 3.46 3.91 1.46
N PRO A 69 4.17 3.24 2.40
CA PRO A 69 3.71 3.17 3.78
C PRO A 69 3.93 4.49 4.53
N GLU A 70 3.34 4.56 5.73
CA GLU A 70 3.66 5.58 6.72
C GLU A 70 5.15 5.49 7.13
N LEU A 71 5.71 6.64 7.53
CA LEU A 71 7.08 6.72 8.05
C LEU A 71 7.15 6.07 9.43
N GLU A 72 6.23 6.45 10.31
CA GLU A 72 6.01 5.82 11.60
C GLU A 72 5.22 4.52 11.42
N SER A 73 5.51 3.50 12.22
CA SER A 73 4.92 2.16 12.08
C SER A 73 3.93 1.79 13.19
N ASP A 74 3.51 2.76 14.00
CA ASP A 74 2.60 2.59 15.13
C ASP A 74 1.20 2.09 14.71
N HIS A 75 0.79 2.40 13.47
CA HIS A 75 -0.45 1.90 12.86
C HIS A 75 -0.23 0.81 11.80
N GLY A 76 1.01 0.37 11.58
CA GLY A 76 1.37 -0.64 10.59
C GLY A 76 1.86 -0.04 9.28
N MET A 77 1.67 -0.74 8.14
CA MET A 77 2.14 -0.22 6.85
C MET A 77 1.26 0.91 6.31
N VAL A 78 -0.05 0.90 6.61
CA VAL A 78 -1.01 1.94 6.23
C VAL A 78 -1.98 2.10 7.39
N GLY A 79 -2.19 3.33 7.86
CA GLY A 79 -3.13 3.69 8.93
C GLY A 79 -4.57 3.88 8.47
#